data_AF-A0A3N5KMH8-F1
#
_entry.id   AF-A0A3N5KMH8-F1
#
_cell.length_a   1.000
_cell.length_b   1.000
_cell.length_c   1.000
_cell.angle_alpha   90.00
_cell.angle_beta   90.00
_cell.angle_gamma   90.00
#
_symmetry.space_group_name_H-M   'P 1'
#
loop_
_entity.id
_entity.type
_entity.pdbx_description
1 polymer ?
#
loop_
_entity_poly.entity_id
_entity_poly.type
_entity_poly.pdbx_seq_one_letter_code
_entity_poly.pdbx_strand_id
1 'polypeptide(L)'
;IMTVVMVAPALVNVGMPAHVAHLLAFYFAVLSEVSPPVGLSPSAAAAVTGGNPFGAMMQAWKYALPAFLVPFLFSASPEGANLLIIDATLPGFILATVSSSIALFLLSLGIVGYFRGPVNVLERALLILLACFMVLDPLELTLWGLAPTAVGAAMVTRHVLAFRRKDAHTPAPA
;
A
#
# COMPACT_ATOMS: atom_id res chain seq x y z
N ILE A 1 -4.20 -21.41 5.55
CA ILE A 1 -4.00 -22.77 4.95
C ILE A 1 -5.23 -23.21 4.17
N MET A 2 -6.44 -23.25 4.76
CA MET A 2 -7.67 -23.61 4.04
C MET A 2 -7.94 -22.74 2.80
N THR A 3 -7.67 -21.43 2.90
CA THR A 3 -7.78 -20.49 1.78
C THR A 3 -6.92 -20.87 0.58
N VAL A 4 -5.68 -21.32 0.80
CA VAL A 4 -4.76 -21.71 -0.29
C VAL A 4 -5.29 -22.94 -1.03
N VAL A 5 -5.79 -23.93 -0.30
CA VAL A 5 -6.31 -25.19 -0.88
C VAL A 5 -7.55 -24.96 -1.76
N MET A 6 -8.38 -23.95 -1.45
CA MET A 6 -9.57 -23.65 -2.24
C MET A 6 -9.34 -22.58 -3.32
N VAL A 7 -8.63 -21.51 -3.00
CA VAL A 7 -8.50 -20.32 -3.87
C VAL A 7 -7.38 -20.49 -4.90
N ALA A 8 -6.24 -21.07 -4.53
CA ALA A 8 -5.12 -21.23 -5.46
C ALA A 8 -5.48 -22.06 -6.71
N PRO A 9 -6.12 -23.25 -6.62
CA PRO A 9 -6.50 -24.00 -7.82
C PRO A 9 -7.54 -23.28 -8.67
N ALA A 10 -8.47 -22.54 -8.04
CA ALA A 10 -9.45 -21.75 -8.77
C ALA A 10 -8.78 -20.63 -9.59
N LEU A 11 -7.80 -19.93 -9.03
CA LEU A 11 -7.02 -18.90 -9.74
C LEU A 11 -6.17 -19.48 -10.87
N VAL A 12 -5.57 -20.65 -10.65
CA VAL A 12 -4.80 -21.36 -11.69
C VAL A 12 -5.69 -21.75 -12.87
N ASN A 13 -6.92 -22.21 -12.62
CA ASN A 13 -7.87 -22.53 -13.69
C ASN A 13 -8.29 -21.32 -14.52
N VAL A 14 -8.20 -20.10 -13.96
CA VAL A 14 -8.47 -18.83 -14.66
C VAL A 14 -7.25 -18.34 -15.46
N GLY A 15 -6.14 -19.10 -15.47
CA GLY A 15 -4.94 -18.81 -16.26
C GLY A 15 -3.84 -18.08 -15.48
N MET A 16 -3.98 -17.91 -14.17
CA MET A 16 -2.93 -17.33 -13.33
C MET A 16 -1.79 -18.34 -13.10
N PRO A 17 -0.50 -17.93 -13.18
CA PRO A 17 0.60 -18.82 -12.86
C PRO A 17 0.50 -19.35 -11.42
N ALA A 18 0.83 -20.63 -11.23
CA ALA A 18 0.65 -21.30 -9.94
C ALA A 18 1.39 -20.60 -8.80
N HIS A 19 2.62 -20.12 -9.03
CA HIS A 19 3.41 -19.43 -8.01
C HIS A 19 2.75 -18.12 -7.55
N VAL A 20 2.15 -17.34 -8.46
CA VAL A 20 1.42 -16.10 -8.16
C VAL A 20 0.18 -16.43 -7.32
N ALA A 21 -0.61 -17.42 -7.74
CA ALA A 21 -1.85 -17.80 -7.08
C ALA A 21 -1.62 -18.27 -5.63
N HIS A 22 -0.58 -19.08 -5.40
CA HIS A 22 -0.25 -19.57 -4.06
C HIS A 22 0.26 -18.44 -3.15
N LEU A 23 1.13 -17.56 -3.66
CA LEU A 23 1.64 -16.43 -2.88
C LEU A 23 0.53 -15.43 -2.56
N LEU A 24 -0.36 -15.14 -3.51
CA LEU A 24 -1.49 -14.26 -3.32
C LEU A 24 -2.43 -14.82 -2.23
N ALA A 25 -2.78 -16.10 -2.30
CA ALA A 25 -3.62 -16.74 -1.29
C ALA A 25 -2.94 -16.80 0.08
N PHE A 26 -1.63 -17.03 0.13
CA PHE A 26 -0.83 -16.98 1.36
C PHE A 26 -0.81 -15.59 1.98
N TYR A 27 -0.55 -14.56 1.18
CA TYR A 27 -0.48 -13.17 1.63
C TYR A 27 -1.82 -12.70 2.23
N PHE A 28 -2.94 -12.97 1.55
CA PHE A 28 -4.26 -12.65 2.10
C PHE A 28 -4.62 -13.49 3.34
N ALA A 29 -4.12 -14.72 3.45
CA ALA A 29 -4.31 -15.50 4.66
C ALA A 29 -3.64 -14.82 5.87
N VAL A 30 -2.42 -14.33 5.71
CA VAL A 30 -1.70 -13.59 6.77
C VAL A 30 -2.39 -12.25 7.07
N LEU A 31 -2.78 -11.49 6.05
CA LEU A 31 -3.49 -10.23 6.24
C LEU A 31 -4.90 -10.39 6.83
N SER A 32 -5.52 -11.57 6.76
CA SER A 32 -6.82 -11.78 7.37
C SER A 32 -6.80 -11.61 8.90
N GLU A 33 -5.63 -11.81 9.54
CA GLU A 33 -5.44 -11.68 10.99
C GLU A 33 -5.54 -10.24 11.51
N VAL A 34 -5.53 -9.22 10.64
CA VAL A 34 -5.71 -7.82 11.05
C VAL A 34 -7.13 -7.29 10.81
N SER A 35 -8.01 -8.10 10.21
CA SER A 35 -9.37 -7.67 9.87
C SER A 35 -10.34 -7.79 11.07
N PRO A 36 -11.12 -6.75 11.39
CA PRO A 36 -12.20 -6.85 12.37
C PRO A 36 -13.33 -7.74 11.81
N PRO A 37 -13.95 -8.64 12.60
CA PRO A 37 -13.84 -8.82 14.05
C PRO A 37 -12.83 -9.88 14.52
N VAL A 38 -12.06 -10.48 13.60
CA VAL A 38 -11.20 -11.66 13.88
C VAL A 38 -9.76 -11.32 14.28
N GLY A 39 -9.45 -10.03 14.47
CA GLY A 39 -8.09 -9.54 14.70
C GLY A 39 -7.48 -9.97 16.04
N LEU A 40 -6.92 -11.19 16.10
CA LEU A 40 -6.39 -11.78 17.33
C LEU A 40 -5.20 -10.99 17.90
N SER A 41 -4.25 -10.60 17.04
CA SER A 41 -3.06 -9.84 17.45
C SER A 41 -3.40 -8.47 18.07
N PRO A 42 -4.17 -7.58 17.40
CA PRO A 42 -4.59 -6.32 18.01
C PRO A 42 -5.53 -6.50 19.22
N SER A 43 -6.32 -7.58 19.27
CA SER A 43 -7.15 -7.88 20.45
C SER A 43 -6.29 -8.29 21.67
N ALA A 44 -5.24 -9.09 21.46
CA ALA A 44 -4.30 -9.45 22.52
C ALA A 44 -3.50 -8.23 23.00
N ALA A 45 -3.05 -7.37 22.09
CA ALA A 45 -2.37 -6.12 22.43
C ALA A 45 -3.27 -5.18 23.25
N ALA A 46 -4.57 -5.11 22.93
CA ALA A 46 -5.54 -4.35 23.71
C ALA A 46 -5.73 -4.91 25.14
N ALA A 47 -5.73 -6.24 25.30
CA ALA A 47 -5.84 -6.88 26.61
C ALA A 47 -4.65 -6.57 27.54
N VAL A 48 -3.43 -6.46 26.99
CA VAL A 48 -2.23 -6.09 27.76
C VAL A 48 -2.19 -4.61 28.10
N THR A 49 -2.66 -3.74 27.19
CA THR A 49 -2.60 -2.27 27.34
C THR A 49 -3.82 -1.67 28.04
N GLY A 50 -4.85 -2.46 28.31
CA GLY A 50 -6.11 -2.00 28.91
C GLY A 50 -7.00 -1.18 27.95
N GLY A 51 -6.74 -1.26 26.64
CA GLY A 51 -7.52 -0.57 25.61
C GLY A 51 -8.77 -1.32 25.16
N ASN A 52 -9.64 -0.66 24.40
CA ASN A 52 -10.79 -1.32 23.76
C ASN A 52 -10.31 -2.24 22.61
N PRO A 53 -10.54 -3.56 22.67
CA PRO A 53 -10.11 -4.50 21.63
C PRO A 53 -10.64 -4.15 20.24
N PHE A 54 -11.91 -3.73 20.15
CA PHE A 54 -12.51 -3.35 18.87
C PHE A 54 -11.88 -2.08 18.29
N GLY A 55 -11.57 -1.11 19.16
CA GLY A 55 -10.86 0.11 18.76
C GLY A 55 -9.46 -0.19 18.23
N ALA A 56 -8.71 -1.06 18.93
CA ALA A 56 -7.38 -1.49 18.50
C ALA A 56 -7.42 -2.22 17.15
N MET A 57 -8.38 -3.14 16.97
CA MET A 57 -8.61 -3.82 15.69
C MET A 57 -8.89 -2.84 14.55
N MET A 58 -9.76 -1.85 14.77
CA MET A 58 -10.11 -0.85 13.75
C MET A 58 -8.90 0.00 13.34
N GLN A 59 -8.07 0.40 14.31
CA GLN A 59 -6.84 1.14 14.00
C GLN A 59 -5.84 0.28 13.26
N ALA A 60 -5.58 -0.94 13.72
CA ALA A 60 -4.67 -1.87 13.07
C ALA A 60 -5.10 -2.13 11.61
N TRP A 61 -6.39 -2.33 11.37
CA TRP A 61 -6.93 -2.51 10.03
C TRP A 61 -6.73 -1.28 9.15
N LYS A 62 -7.03 -0.08 9.66
CA LYS A 62 -6.79 1.18 8.94
C LYS A 62 -5.33 1.32 8.49
N TYR A 63 -4.37 0.99 9.36
CA TYR A 63 -2.94 1.06 9.01
C TYR A 63 -2.47 -0.07 8.11
N ALA A 64 -3.17 -1.21 8.11
CA ALA A 64 -2.85 -2.34 7.25
C ALA A 64 -3.43 -2.20 5.83
N LEU A 65 -4.40 -1.31 5.58
CA LEU A 65 -5.01 -1.11 4.26
C LEU A 65 -4.01 -0.94 3.09
N PRO A 66 -2.88 -0.19 3.22
CA PRO A 66 -1.89 -0.13 2.16
C PRO A 66 -1.27 -1.49 1.81
N ALA A 67 -1.11 -2.37 2.80
CA ALA A 67 -0.58 -3.72 2.59
C ALA A 67 -1.56 -4.58 1.76
N PHE A 68 -2.87 -4.35 1.82
CA PHE A 68 -3.84 -5.07 0.98
C PHE A 68 -3.65 -4.84 -0.52
N LEU A 69 -2.93 -3.79 -0.94
CA LEU A 69 -2.63 -3.57 -2.35
C LEU A 69 -1.40 -4.36 -2.87
N VAL A 70 -0.56 -4.87 -1.97
CA VAL A 70 0.68 -5.58 -2.35
C VAL A 70 0.44 -6.78 -3.25
N PRO A 71 -0.59 -7.63 -3.04
CA PRO A 71 -0.89 -8.74 -3.94
C PRO A 71 -1.12 -8.30 -5.38
N PHE A 72 -1.78 -7.16 -5.57
CA PHE A 72 -2.08 -6.63 -6.89
C PHE A 72 -0.84 -6.10 -7.59
N LEU A 73 0.15 -5.58 -6.84
CA LEU A 73 1.40 -5.09 -7.41
C LEU A 73 2.20 -6.18 -8.15
N PHE A 74 2.11 -7.44 -7.73
CA PHE A 74 2.80 -8.53 -8.42
C PHE A 74 1.89 -9.41 -9.30
N SER A 75 0.56 -9.30 -9.16
CA SER A 75 -0.39 -10.12 -9.91
C SER A 75 -1.05 -9.41 -11.10
N ALA A 76 -1.11 -8.08 -11.10
CA ALA A 76 -1.88 -7.31 -12.08
C ALA A 76 -1.14 -7.12 -13.42
N SER A 77 0.20 -7.06 -13.39
CA SER A 77 1.01 -6.72 -14.56
C SER A 77 2.24 -7.63 -14.68
N PRO A 78 2.71 -7.90 -15.92
CA PRO A 78 3.94 -8.67 -16.15
C PRO A 78 5.18 -8.04 -15.53
N GLU A 79 5.24 -6.70 -15.49
CA GLU A 79 6.35 -5.98 -14.89
C GLU A 79 6.37 -6.12 -13.36
N GLY A 80 5.19 -6.09 -12.75
CA GLY A 80 4.99 -6.33 -11.32
C GLY A 80 5.41 -7.75 -10.91
N ALA A 81 5.24 -8.73 -11.79
CA ALA A 81 5.67 -10.11 -11.55
C ALA A 81 7.19 -10.23 -11.30
N ASN A 82 8.01 -9.27 -11.78
CA ASN A 82 9.44 -9.23 -11.45
C ASN A 82 9.70 -9.15 -9.94
N LEU A 83 8.75 -8.65 -9.13
CA LEU A 83 8.85 -8.65 -7.66
C LEU A 83 8.97 -10.05 -7.07
N LEU A 84 8.49 -11.07 -7.79
CA LEU A 84 8.55 -12.46 -7.36
C LEU A 84 9.93 -13.10 -7.59
N ILE A 85 10.83 -12.41 -8.29
CA ILE A 85 12.20 -12.86 -8.60
C ILE A 85 12.22 -14.16 -9.44
N ILE A 86 11.06 -14.57 -9.97
CA ILE A 86 10.93 -15.69 -10.90
C ILE A 86 11.04 -15.11 -12.30
N ASP A 87 12.05 -15.55 -13.06
CA ASP A 87 12.36 -15.06 -14.41
C ASP A 87 12.58 -13.53 -14.50
N ALA A 88 12.95 -12.90 -13.39
CA ALA A 88 13.10 -11.46 -13.30
C ALA A 88 14.46 -10.99 -13.85
N THR A 89 14.46 -9.89 -14.58
CA THR A 89 15.69 -9.18 -14.93
C THR A 89 16.08 -8.22 -13.81
N LEU A 90 17.38 -8.04 -13.54
CA LEU A 90 17.85 -7.12 -12.49
C LEU A 90 17.30 -5.69 -12.67
N PRO A 91 17.27 -5.09 -13.89
CA PRO A 91 16.65 -3.79 -14.09
C PRO A 91 15.14 -3.78 -13.84
N GLY A 92 14.42 -4.82 -14.28
CA GLY A 92 12.97 -4.95 -14.08
C GLY A 92 12.60 -5.09 -12.60
N PHE A 93 13.37 -5.88 -11.84
CA PHE A 93 13.19 -6.02 -10.39
C PHE A 93 13.38 -4.70 -9.64
N ILE A 94 14.44 -3.95 -9.95
CA ILE A 94 14.70 -2.64 -9.34
C ILE A 94 13.57 -1.67 -9.66
N LEU A 95 13.14 -1.60 -10.92
CA LEU A 95 12.06 -0.73 -11.36
C LEU A 95 10.75 -1.08 -10.66
N ALA A 96 10.38 -2.36 -10.63
CA ALA A 96 9.16 -2.84 -9.97
C ALA A 96 9.18 -2.56 -8.46
N THR A 97 10.34 -2.72 -7.80
CA THR A 97 10.51 -2.44 -6.38
C THR A 97 10.35 -0.94 -6.08
N VAL A 98 10.99 -0.07 -6.87
CA VAL A 98 10.90 1.39 -6.70
C VAL A 98 9.47 1.87 -6.98
N SER A 99 8.86 1.42 -8.08
CA SER A 99 7.48 1.74 -8.44
C SER A 99 6.50 1.35 -7.34
N SER A 100 6.59 0.11 -6.88
CA SER A 100 5.75 -0.43 -5.80
C SER A 100 5.92 0.33 -4.50
N SER A 101 7.16 0.69 -4.15
CA SER A 101 7.45 1.48 -2.97
C SER A 101 6.83 2.87 -3.03
N ILE A 102 6.88 3.53 -4.19
CA ILE A 102 6.25 4.84 -4.41
C ILE A 102 4.72 4.73 -4.33
N ALA A 103 4.12 3.72 -4.98
CA ALA A 103 2.67 3.50 -4.95
C ALA A 103 2.16 3.27 -3.52
N LEU A 104 2.82 2.38 -2.77
CA LEU A 104 2.47 2.09 -1.37
C LEU A 104 2.66 3.30 -0.47
N PHE A 105 3.71 4.10 -0.71
CA PHE A 105 3.95 5.32 0.04
C PHE A 105 2.84 6.35 -0.18
N LEU A 106 2.44 6.61 -1.43
CA LEU A 106 1.35 7.53 -1.77
C LEU A 106 0.01 7.05 -1.18
N LEU A 107 -0.26 5.75 -1.25
CA LEU A 107 -1.46 5.14 -0.68
C LEU A 107 -1.49 5.27 0.85
N SER A 108 -0.36 5.00 1.51
CA SER A 108 -0.22 5.13 2.97
C SER A 108 -0.47 6.58 3.41
N LEU A 109 0.08 7.56 2.69
CA LEU A 109 -0.18 8.98 2.94
C LEU A 109 -1.67 9.34 2.81
N GLY A 110 -2.35 8.82 1.78
CA GLY A 110 -3.77 9.06 1.56
C GLY A 110 -4.65 8.47 2.67
N ILE A 111 -4.37 7.22 3.08
CA ILE A 111 -5.15 6.50 4.10
C ILE A 111 -4.89 7.07 5.50
N VAL A 112 -3.62 7.22 5.88
CA VAL A 112 -3.24 7.77 7.19
C VAL A 112 -3.68 9.22 7.30
N GLY A 113 -3.55 9.98 6.20
CA GLY A 113 -3.97 11.39 6.13
C GLY A 113 -3.07 12.36 6.89
N TYR A 114 -1.88 11.91 7.28
CA TYR A 114 -0.94 12.65 8.10
C TYR A 114 0.49 12.35 7.69
N PHE A 115 1.31 13.39 7.51
CA PHE A 115 2.74 13.22 7.22
C PHE A 115 3.59 14.27 7.93
N ARG A 116 3.43 15.54 7.54
CA ARG A 116 4.03 16.72 8.17
C ARG A 116 2.93 17.77 8.29
N GLY A 117 1.88 17.41 9.01
CA GLY A 117 0.61 18.14 9.07
C GLY A 117 -0.58 17.33 8.54
N PRO A 118 -1.81 17.77 8.83
CA PRO A 118 -3.03 17.14 8.33
C PRO A 118 -3.17 17.40 6.82
N VAL A 119 -3.43 16.34 6.07
CA VAL A 119 -3.67 16.40 4.61
C VAL A 119 -5.16 16.65 4.36
N ASN A 120 -5.49 17.55 3.44
CA ASN A 120 -6.88 17.83 3.08
C ASN A 120 -7.59 16.59 2.54
N VAL A 121 -8.89 16.44 2.80
CA VAL A 121 -9.67 15.27 2.36
C VAL A 121 -9.62 15.08 0.84
N LEU A 122 -9.63 16.18 0.07
CA LEU A 122 -9.50 16.13 -1.38
C LEU A 122 -8.11 15.66 -1.83
N GLU A 123 -7.04 16.13 -1.18
CA GLU A 123 -5.67 15.67 -1.45
C GLU A 123 -5.51 14.19 -1.11
N ARG A 124 -6.12 13.72 -0.01
CA ARG A 124 -6.13 12.30 0.37
C ARG A 124 -6.82 11.43 -0.67
N ALA A 125 -8.00 11.83 -1.14
CA ALA A 125 -8.72 11.10 -2.18
C ALA A 125 -7.92 11.01 -3.48
N LEU A 126 -7.27 12.12 -3.87
CA LEU A 126 -6.44 12.15 -5.08
C LEU A 126 -5.19 11.27 -4.94
N LEU A 127 -4.52 11.28 -3.79
CA LEU A 127 -3.37 10.41 -3.51
C LEU A 127 -3.74 8.92 -3.57
N ILE A 128 -4.90 8.55 -3.03
CA ILE A 128 -5.41 7.17 -3.10
C ILE A 128 -5.69 6.77 -4.55
N LEU A 129 -6.37 7.62 -5.31
CA LEU A 129 -6.67 7.36 -6.73
C LEU A 129 -5.39 7.19 -7.56
N LEU A 130 -4.41 8.08 -7.36
CA LEU A 130 -3.12 8.01 -8.05
C LEU A 130 -2.37 6.72 -7.71
N ALA A 131 -2.37 6.32 -6.42
CA ALA A 131 -1.72 5.10 -5.99
C ALA A 131 -2.40 3.84 -6.55
N CYS A 132 -3.74 3.79 -6.56
CA CYS A 132 -4.47 2.69 -7.18
C CYS A 132 -4.20 2.59 -8.68
N PHE A 133 -4.09 3.72 -9.38
CA PHE A 133 -3.75 3.74 -10.80
C PHE A 133 -2.34 3.19 -11.05
N MET A 134 -1.36 3.60 -10.24
CA MET A 134 0.03 3.08 -10.28
C MET A 134 0.15 1.58 -10.00
N VAL A 135 -0.81 0.99 -9.28
CA VAL A 135 -0.81 -0.46 -8.99
C VAL A 135 -1.26 -1.27 -10.20
N LEU A 136 -2.15 -0.71 -11.03
CA LEU A 136 -2.64 -1.35 -12.24
C LEU A 136 -1.65 -1.21 -13.40
N ASP A 137 -1.07 -0.02 -13.55
CA ASP A 137 -0.02 0.27 -14.52
C ASP A 137 1.25 0.70 -13.76
N PRO A 138 2.20 -0.23 -13.52
CA PRO A 138 3.50 0.12 -12.95
C PRO A 138 4.25 1.11 -13.84
N LEU A 139 5.35 1.65 -13.32
CA LEU A 139 6.23 2.61 -13.98
C LEU A 139 6.83 2.05 -15.29
N GLU A 140 6.06 2.07 -16.36
CA GLU A 140 6.60 2.09 -17.70
C GLU A 140 7.17 3.49 -17.93
N LEU A 141 8.30 3.63 -18.64
CA LEU A 141 8.88 4.93 -19.03
C LEU A 141 7.96 5.75 -19.98
N THR A 142 6.72 5.30 -20.15
CA THR A 142 5.64 5.92 -20.90
C THR A 142 4.99 7.07 -20.11
N LEU A 143 4.43 8.04 -20.84
CA LEU A 143 3.76 9.23 -20.27
C LEU A 143 2.72 8.90 -19.18
N TRP A 144 2.06 7.75 -19.31
CA TRP A 144 0.99 7.29 -18.41
C TRP A 144 1.49 6.73 -17.08
N GLY A 145 2.72 6.20 -16.99
CA GLY A 145 3.34 5.76 -15.74
C GLY A 145 4.07 6.89 -15.00
N LEU A 146 4.59 7.87 -15.74
CA LEU A 146 5.28 9.04 -15.18
C LEU A 146 4.32 10.14 -14.71
N ALA A 147 3.16 10.31 -15.33
CA ALA A 147 2.21 11.36 -14.92
C ALA A 147 1.68 11.17 -13.48
N PRO A 148 1.25 9.97 -13.04
CA PRO A 148 0.75 9.77 -11.68
C PRO A 148 1.85 9.93 -10.62
N THR A 149 3.06 9.44 -10.92
CA THR A 149 4.23 9.55 -10.03
C THR A 149 4.69 10.99 -9.89
N ALA A 150 4.75 11.75 -11.00
CA ALA A 150 5.11 13.16 -10.99
C ALA A 150 4.07 14.03 -10.27
N VAL A 151 2.78 13.77 -10.47
CA VAL A 151 1.69 14.48 -9.77
C VAL A 151 1.71 14.14 -8.27
N GLY A 152 1.84 12.87 -7.92
CA GLY A 152 1.97 12.42 -6.53
C GLY A 152 3.18 13.05 -5.84
N ALA A 153 4.35 13.01 -6.48
CA ALA A 153 5.56 13.65 -5.98
C ALA A 153 5.39 15.17 -5.85
N ALA A 154 4.83 15.85 -6.84
CA ALA A 154 4.59 17.29 -6.79
C ALA A 154 3.62 17.67 -5.66
N MET A 155 2.57 16.88 -5.41
CA MET A 155 1.66 17.09 -4.28
C MET A 155 2.36 16.90 -2.94
N VAL A 156 3.14 15.83 -2.79
CA VAL A 156 3.92 15.57 -1.56
C VAL A 156 4.94 16.69 -1.33
N THR A 157 5.68 17.10 -2.36
CA THR A 157 6.65 18.20 -2.27
C THR A 157 5.97 19.53 -1.97
N ARG A 158 4.84 19.86 -2.60
CA ARG A 158 4.06 21.07 -2.28
C ARG A 158 3.59 21.05 -0.83
N HIS A 159 3.13 19.92 -0.33
CA HIS A 159 2.69 19.78 1.05
C HIS A 159 3.86 19.97 2.04
N VAL A 160 5.02 19.37 1.75
CA VAL A 160 6.24 19.53 2.56
C VAL A 160 6.76 20.98 2.52
N LEU A 161 6.75 21.64 1.36
CA LEU A 161 7.18 23.04 1.22
C LEU A 161 6.21 24.04 1.86
N ALA A 162 4.90 23.79 1.77
CA ALA A 162 3.88 24.60 2.45
C ALA A 162 4.03 24.51 3.96
N PHE A 163 4.40 23.34 4.50
CA PHE A 163 4.68 23.17 5.92
C PHE A 163 5.95 23.91 6.35
N ARG A 164 7.06 23.78 5.60
CA ARG A 164 8.32 24.51 5.89
C ARG A 164 8.14 26.03 5.90
N ARG A 165 7.25 26.57 5.06
CA ARG A 165 6.91 28.01 5.07
C ARG A 165 6.11 28.42 6.31
N LYS A 166 5.31 27.51 6.88
CA LYS A 166 4.50 27.75 8.06
C LYS A 166 5.36 27.71 9.33
N ASP A 167 6.30 26.77 9.42
CA ASP A 167 7.27 26.68 10.53
C ASP A 167 8.19 27.92 10.59
N ALA A 168 8.61 28.44 9.44
CA ALA A 168 9.45 29.64 9.34
C ALA A 168 8.79 30.93 9.88
N HIS A 169 7.47 30.93 10.08
CA HIS A 169 6.71 32.07 10.63
C HIS A 169 6.33 31.92 12.11
N THR A 170 6.84 30.89 12.81
CA THR A 170 6.63 30.74 14.25
C THR A 170 7.78 31.44 14.99
N PRO A 171 7.56 32.55 15.71
CA PRO A 171 8.63 33.16 16.51
C PRO A 171 9.09 32.17 17.58
N ALA A 172 10.40 32.11 17.82
CA ALA A 172 10.99 31.31 18.89
C ALA A 172 10.31 31.61 20.24
N PRO A 173 10.04 30.61 21.08
CA PRO A 173 9.54 30.87 22.42
C PRO A 173 10.57 31.74 23.17
N ALA A 174 10.11 32.90 23.63
CA ALA A 174 10.88 33.87 24.40
C ALA A 174 11.20 33.36 25.82
#